data_AF-D9WYN6-F1
#
_entry.id   AF-D9WYN6-F1
#
_cell.length_a   1.000
_cell.length_b   1.000
_cell.length_c   1.000
_cell.angle_alpha   90.00
_cell.angle_beta   90.00
_cell.angle_gamma   90.00
#
_symmetry.space_group_name_H-M   'P 1'
#
loop_
_entity.id
_entity.type
_entity.pdbx_description
1 polymer ?
#
loop_
_entity_poly.entity_id
_entity_poly.type
_entity_poly.pdbx_seq_one_letter_code
_entity_poly.pdbx_strand_id
1 'polypeptide(L)' 'MLALSRALPARARVVLVDEPAQGMSPSVAARTHELLGGLDACVVIAEQRLPPVLRERHALVYELRRGAVVFAGETSELRH' A
#
# COMPACT_ATOMS: atom_id res chain seq x y z
N MET A 1 -7.46 -6.85 -10.80
CA MET A 1 -7.21 -7.75 -9.65
C MET A 1 -8.49 -8.42 -9.20
N LEU A 2 -8.77 -9.64 -9.66
CA LEU A 2 -9.96 -10.38 -9.23
C LEU A 2 -9.94 -10.69 -7.71
N ALA A 3 -8.77 -10.95 -7.15
CA ALA A 3 -8.61 -11.24 -5.72
C ALA A 3 -9.05 -10.08 -4.81
N LEU A 4 -8.56 -8.85 -5.07
CA LEU A 4 -9.02 -7.66 -4.34
C LEU A 4 -10.52 -7.42 -4.54
N SER A 5 -11.00 -7.47 -5.78
CA SER A 5 -12.42 -7.24 -6.07
C SER A 5 -13.35 -8.21 -5.33
N ARG A 6 -12.90 -9.44 -5.04
CA ARG A 6 -13.64 -10.43 -4.25
C ARG A 6 -13.60 -10.17 -2.74
N ALA A 7 -12.60 -9.46 -2.24
CA ALA A 7 -12.47 -9.12 -0.82
C ALA A 7 -13.34 -7.91 -0.44
N LEU A 8 -13.61 -6.99 -1.37
CA LEU A 8 -14.35 -5.75 -1.10
C LEU A 8 -15.78 -5.97 -0.54
N PRO A 9 -16.59 -6.93 -1.03
CA PRO A 9 -17.93 -7.16 -0.49
C PRO A 9 -17.95 -7.70 0.94
N ALA A 10 -16.82 -8.20 1.46
CA ALA A 10 -16.73 -8.83 2.77
C ALA A 10 -16.76 -7.83 3.95
N ARG A 11 -16.85 -6.52 3.70
CA ARG A 11 -16.80 -5.46 4.73
C ARG A 11 -15.62 -5.64 5.69
N ALA A 12 -14.46 -5.98 5.13
CA ALA A 12 -13.27 -6.23 5.92
C ALA A 12 -12.82 -4.94 6.62
N ARG A 13 -12.55 -5.02 7.92
CA ARG A 13 -11.99 -3.89 8.69
C ARG A 13 -10.48 -3.71 8.48
N VAL A 14 -9.82 -4.78 8.04
CA VAL A 14 -8.39 -4.82 7.72
C VAL A 14 -8.22 -5.52 6.38
N VAL A 15 -7.45 -4.91 5.48
CA VAL A 15 -7.12 -5.45 4.16
C VAL A 15 -5.61 -5.52 4.04
N LEU A 16 -5.08 -6.73 3.90
CA LEU A 16 -3.66 -6.96 3.65
C LEU A 16 -3.46 -7.21 2.16
N VAL A 17 -2.59 -6.45 1.53
CA VAL A 17 -2.35 -6.54 0.09
C VAL A 17 -0.87 -6.70 -0.16
N ASP A 18 -0.51 -7.79 -0.83
CA ASP A 18 0.87 -8.09 -1.20
C ASP A 18 1.09 -7.71 -2.67
N GLU A 19 2.04 -6.81 -2.91
CA GLU A 19 2.48 -6.30 -4.21
C GLU A 19 1.33 -5.99 -5.21
N PRO A 20 0.34 -5.14 -4.85
CA PRO A 20 -0.84 -4.90 -5.69
C PRO A 20 -0.53 -4.35 -7.08
N ALA A 21 0.58 -3.64 -7.26
CA ALA A 21 0.95 -3.04 -8.53
C ALA A 21 1.88 -3.92 -9.40
N GLN A 22 2.25 -5.12 -8.96
CA GLN A 22 3.19 -5.97 -9.70
C GLN A 22 2.65 -6.28 -11.11
N GLY A 23 3.48 -6.01 -12.13
CA GLY A 23 3.14 -6.26 -13.54
C GLY A 23 2.15 -5.26 -14.15
N MET A 24 1.74 -4.21 -13.43
CA MET A 24 0.87 -3.16 -13.94
C MET A 24 1.64 -2.06 -14.65
N SER A 25 0.99 -1.37 -15.59
CA SER A 25 1.52 -0.11 -16.11
C SER A 25 1.52 0.97 -15.01
N PRO A 26 2.37 2.00 -15.10
CA PRO A 26 2.44 3.04 -14.08
C PRO A 26 1.10 3.73 -13.78
N SER A 27 0.28 3.99 -14.80
CA SER A 27 -1.03 4.60 -14.62
C SER A 27 -2.02 3.69 -13.89
N VAL A 28 -2.00 2.39 -14.19
CA VAL A 28 -2.86 1.41 -13.53
C VAL A 28 -2.40 1.16 -12.09
N ALA A 29 -1.09 1.14 -11.84
CA ALA A 29 -0.52 1.06 -10.50
C ALA A 29 -0.93 2.26 -9.63
N ALA A 30 -0.82 3.49 -10.15
CA ALA A 30 -1.25 4.69 -9.44
C ALA A 30 -2.73 4.63 -9.09
N ARG A 31 -3.58 4.28 -10.07
CA ARG A 31 -5.02 4.16 -9.87
C ARG A 31 -5.38 3.07 -8.84
N THR A 32 -4.66 1.96 -8.84
CA THR A 32 -4.89 0.87 -7.88
C THR A 32 -4.62 1.33 -6.44
N HIS A 33 -3.53 2.06 -6.22
CA HIS A 33 -3.21 2.62 -4.91
C HIS A 33 -4.20 3.71 -4.46
N GLU A 34 -4.70 4.55 -5.37
CA GLU A 34 -5.76 5.50 -5.06
C GLU A 34 -7.03 4.80 -4.55
N LEU A 35 -7.45 3.74 -5.25
CA LEU A 35 -8.64 2.97 -4.88
C LEU A 35 -8.46 2.28 -3.54
N LEU A 36 -7.27 1.70 -3.29
CA LEU A 36 -6.94 1.10 -1.99
C LEU A 36 -6.95 2.14 -0.87
N GLY A 37 -6.37 3.32 -1.08
CA GLY A 37 -6.38 4.41 -0.10
C GLY A 37 -7.74 5.06 0.15
N GLY A 38 -8.76 4.73 -0.66
CA GLY A 38 -10.14 5.18 -0.49
C GLY A 38 -11.06 4.16 0.20
N LEU A 39 -10.54 3.00 0.60
CA LEU A 39 -11.33 2.00 1.31
C LEU A 39 -11.64 2.45 2.74
N ASP A 40 -12.86 2.19 3.20
CA ASP A 40 -13.26 2.35 4.60
C ASP A 40 -12.76 1.17 5.46
N ALA A 41 -11.44 0.96 5.45
CA ALA A 41 -10.75 -0.12 6.13
C ALA A 41 -9.30 0.29 6.44
N CYS A 42 -8.69 -0.37 7.43
CA CYS A 42 -7.24 -0.30 7.60
C CYS A 42 -6.58 -1.11 6.48
N VAL A 43 -5.84 -0.44 5.59
CA VAL A 43 -5.14 -1.10 4.48
C VAL A 43 -3.66 -1.17 4.79
N VAL A 44 -3.11 -2.38 4.80
CA VAL A 44 -1.67 -2.62 4.91
C VAL A 44 -1.19 -3.15 3.57
N ILE A 45 -0.20 -2.47 3.01
CA ILE A 45 0.32 -2.78 1.69
C ILE A 45 1.79 -3.15 1.82
N ALA A 46 2.16 -4.32 1.32
CA ALA A 46 3.55 -4.68 1.07
C ALA A 46 3.90 -4.29 -0.37
N GLU A 47 4.89 -3.41 -0.53
CA GLU A 47 5.38 -2.95 -1.82
C GLU A 47 6.91 -2.94 -1.81
N GLN A 48 7.51 -3.18 -2.97
CA GLN A 48 8.97 -3.12 -3.12
C GLN A 48 9.50 -1.68 -3.00
N ARG A 49 8.66 -0.70 -3.32
CA ARG A 49 8.98 0.74 -3.26
C ARG A 49 7.75 1.53 -2.87
N LEU A 50 7.93 2.58 -2.08
CA LEU A 50 6.82 3.46 -1.71
C LEU A 50 6.23 4.15 -2.97
N PRO A 51 4.94 3.93 -3.28
CA PRO A 51 4.24 4.61 -4.38
C PRO A 51 4.16 6.12 -4.15
N PRO A 52 4.34 6.97 -5.18
CA PRO A 52 4.24 8.43 -5.04
C PRO A 52 2.92 8.90 -4.43
N VAL A 53 1.79 8.31 -4.83
CA VAL A 53 0.47 8.67 -4.31
C VAL A 53 0.30 8.39 -2.81
N LEU A 54 1.10 7.48 -2.25
CA LEU A 54 1.10 7.22 -0.81
C LEU A 54 2.05 8.16 -0.06
N ARG A 55 3.03 8.79 -0.74
CA ARG A 55 3.91 9.81 -0.15
C ARG A 55 3.15 11.00 0.40
N GLU A 56 2.10 11.38 -0.30
CA GLU A 56 1.26 12.54 0.03
C GLU A 56 0.21 12.23 1.10
N ARG A 57 0.11 10.96 1.54
CA ARG A 57 -0.85 10.53 2.57
C ARG A 57 -0.16 10.36 3.91
N HIS A 58 -0.89 10.71 4.97
CA HIS A 58 -0.53 10.32 6.33
C HIS A 58 -0.68 8.81 6.47
N ALA A 59 0.44 8.10 6.34
CA ALA A 59 0.52 6.66 6.49
C ALA A 59 1.76 6.30 7.32
N LEU A 60 1.71 5.13 7.93
CA LEU A 60 2.88 4.55 8.57
C LEU A 60 3.65 3.75 7.52
N VAL A 61 4.96 3.95 7.47
CA VAL A 61 5.87 3.24 6.57
C VAL A 61 6.85 2.43 7.40
N TYR A 62 6.99 1.17 7.03
CA TYR A 62 7.99 0.26 7.57
C TYR A 62 8.91 -0.18 6.44
N GLU A 63 10.21 0.04 6.59
CA GLU A 63 11.19 -0.45 5.62
C GLU A 63 11.86 -1.70 6.17
N LEU A 64 11.73 -2.81 5.45
CA LEU A 64 12.37 -4.06 5.79
C LEU A 64 13.61 -4.26 4.90
N ARG A 65 14.76 -4.52 5.52
CA ARG A 65 15.98 -4.94 4.84
C ARG A 65 16.59 -6.14 5.54
N ARG A 66 16.84 -7.21 4.78
CA ARG A 66 17.51 -8.44 5.27
C ARG A 66 16.87 -9.00 6.56
N GLY A 67 15.55 -8.98 6.65
CA GLY A 67 14.80 -9.51 7.80
C GLY A 67 14.73 -8.58 9.02
N ALA A 68 15.26 -7.36 8.94
CA ALA A 68 15.14 -6.36 10.00
C ALA A 68 14.34 -5.14 9.53
N VAL A 69 13.58 -4.53 10.44
CA VAL A 69 12.97 -3.22 10.23
C VAL A 69 14.05 -2.16 10.41
N VAL A 70 14.41 -1.47 9.32
CA VAL A 70 15.45 -0.43 9.31
C VAL A 70 14.88 0.98 9.40
N PHE A 71 13.57 1.14 9.17
CA PHE A 71 12.82 2.37 9.34
C PHE A 71 11.39 2.03 9.79
N ALA A 72 10.86 2.82 10.71
CA ALA A 72 9.46 2.82 11.12
C ALA A 72 9.07 4.25 11.49
N GLY A 73 8.07 4.80 10.82
CA GLY A 73 7.65 6.18 11.03
C GLY A 73 6.53 6.60 10.08
N GLU A 74 6.19 7.87 10.10
CA GLU A 74 5.27 8.45 9.14
C GLU A 74 5.92 8.62 7.77
N THR A 75 5.09 8.67 6.73
CA THR A 75 5.56 8.91 5.37
C THR A 75 6.37 10.21 5.23
N SER A 76 6.07 11.23 6.04
CA SER A 76 6.76 12.52 6.08
C SER A 76 8.18 12.43 6.68
N GLU A 77 8.42 11.45 7.54
CA GLU A 77 9.71 11.22 8.20
C GLU A 77 10.67 10.39 7.32
N LEU A 78 10.11 9.72 6.30
CA LEU A 78 10.87 8.89 5.38
C LEU A 78 11.72 9.77 4.45
N ARG A 79 13.03 9.79 4.69
CA ARG A 79 14.02 10.53 3.89
C ARG A 79 14.64 9.58 2.85
N HIS A 80 14.08 9.54 1.64
CA HIS A 80 14.66 8.89 0.45
C HIS A 80 14.78 9.86 -0.71
#